data_AF-A0A536ZD68-F1
#
_entry.id   AF-A0A536ZD68-F1
#
_cell.length_a   1.000
_cell.length_b   1.000
_cell.length_c   1.000
_cell.angle_alpha   90.00
_cell.angle_beta   90.00
_cell.angle_gamma   90.00
#
_symmetry.space_group_name_H-M   'P 1'
#
loop_
_entity.id
_entity.type
_entity.pdbx_description
1 polymer ?
#
loop_
_entity_poly.entity_id
_entity_poly.type
_entity_poly.pdbx_seq_one_letter_code
_entity_poly.pdbx_strand_id
1 'polypeptide(L)'
;MLYREAGQFKTNYAADQQLFPIRQDRIGMAIFLAVVFVGVPLAAATPAIAGAIDFNYWFSGVLIPFLIFSLAALGLNILTGYAGQLSLGTAAFMAVGAFAAYNFELRVPGIPMLASFILAGVVAALIGIVFGLPSLRIKGFYLAVATLAAQFFVVWALT
;
A
#
# COMPACT_ATOMS: atom_id res chain seq x y z
N MET A 1 -23.13 8.23 -18.15
CA MET A 1 -23.83 9.17 -17.25
C MET A 1 -25.01 8.42 -16.62
N LEU A 2 -24.77 7.70 -15.52
CA LEU A 2 -25.76 6.79 -14.91
C LEU A 2 -26.85 7.53 -14.11
N TYR A 3 -26.59 8.79 -13.70
CA TYR A 3 -27.52 9.60 -12.90
C TYR A 3 -27.49 11.07 -13.36
N ARG A 4 -28.55 11.83 -13.07
CA ARG A 4 -28.66 13.26 -13.43
C ARG A 4 -27.99 14.14 -12.37
N GLU A 5 -27.05 14.99 -12.80
CA GLU A 5 -26.36 15.96 -11.93
C GLU A 5 -27.19 17.25 -11.68
N ALA A 6 -28.27 17.44 -12.43
CA ALA A 6 -29.13 18.61 -12.32
C ALA A 6 -29.79 18.69 -10.92
N GLY A 7 -29.50 19.77 -10.19
CA GLY A 7 -30.04 20.05 -8.85
C GLY A 7 -29.04 19.89 -7.69
N GLN A 8 -27.81 19.43 -7.94
CA GLN A 8 -26.75 19.39 -6.91
C GLN A 8 -25.91 20.66 -6.94
N PHE A 9 -26.42 21.72 -6.31
CA PHE A 9 -25.72 23.00 -6.22
C PHE A 9 -24.65 22.95 -5.12
N LYS A 10 -23.41 23.27 -5.50
CA LYS A 10 -22.30 23.43 -4.56
C LYS A 10 -22.37 24.82 -3.95
N THR A 11 -22.60 24.90 -2.64
CA THR A 11 -22.76 26.18 -1.91
C THR A 11 -21.49 26.63 -1.19
N ASN A 12 -20.43 25.81 -1.20
CA ASN A 12 -19.18 26.11 -0.49
C ASN A 12 -17.97 25.55 -1.26
N TYR A 13 -16.81 26.20 -1.16
CA TYR A 13 -15.56 25.76 -1.79
C TYR A 13 -15.11 24.37 -1.32
N ALA A 14 -15.34 24.04 -0.05
CA ALA A 14 -15.07 22.71 0.49
C ALA A 14 -15.94 21.61 -0.16
N ALA A 15 -17.12 21.95 -0.69
CA ALA A 15 -17.96 21.02 -1.44
C ALA A 15 -17.46 20.81 -2.87
N ASP A 16 -16.68 21.77 -3.40
CA ASP A 16 -16.08 21.70 -4.72
C ASP A 16 -14.80 20.85 -4.75
N GLN A 17 -14.06 20.83 -3.65
CA GLN A 17 -12.83 20.06 -3.48
C GLN A 17 -13.05 18.58 -3.09
N GLN A 18 -14.30 18.10 -3.00
CA GLN A 18 -14.59 16.71 -2.61
C GLN A 18 -14.21 15.72 -3.71
N LEU A 19 -13.54 14.63 -3.33
CA LEU A 19 -13.16 13.54 -4.24
C LEU A 19 -14.40 12.90 -4.92
N PHE A 20 -15.50 12.78 -4.18
CA PHE A 20 -16.80 12.31 -4.69
C PHE A 20 -17.89 13.36 -4.42
N PRO A 21 -18.14 14.27 -5.38
CA PRO A 21 -19.11 15.35 -5.20
C PRO A 21 -20.55 14.84 -5.15
N ILE A 22 -20.85 13.73 -5.83
CA ILE A 22 -22.19 13.16 -5.91
C ILE A 22 -22.41 12.16 -4.76
N ARG A 23 -23.54 12.29 -4.04
CA ARG A 23 -23.90 11.36 -2.94
C ARG A 23 -24.05 9.91 -3.42
N GLN A 24 -24.59 9.70 -4.61
CA GLN A 24 -24.78 8.39 -5.21
C GLN A 24 -23.43 7.71 -5.49
N ASP A 25 -22.45 8.44 -6.04
CA ASP A 25 -21.10 7.91 -6.28
C ASP A 25 -20.40 7.54 -4.97
N ARG A 26 -20.60 8.34 -3.91
CA ARG A 26 -20.07 8.03 -2.58
C ARG A 26 -20.66 6.74 -2.01
N ILE A 27 -21.97 6.56 -2.13
CA ILE A 27 -22.66 5.34 -1.66
C ILE A 27 -22.23 4.14 -2.52
N GLY A 28 -22.19 4.30 -3.84
CA GLY A 28 -21.73 3.26 -4.77
C GLY A 28 -20.30 2.82 -4.49
N MET A 29 -19.39 3.78 -4.28
CA MET A 29 -18.01 3.49 -3.91
C MET A 29 -17.92 2.84 -2.52
N ALA A 30 -18.71 3.29 -1.54
CA ALA A 30 -18.74 2.66 -0.21
C ALA A 30 -19.25 1.22 -0.27
N ILE A 31 -20.29 0.94 -1.06
CA ILE A 31 -20.82 -0.42 -1.27
C ILE A 31 -19.76 -1.27 -1.98
N PHE A 32 -19.14 -0.75 -3.04
CA PHE A 32 -18.09 -1.46 -3.76
C PHE A 32 -16.92 -1.84 -2.83
N LEU A 33 -16.43 -0.88 -2.03
CA LEU A 33 -15.38 -1.13 -1.05
C LEU A 33 -15.83 -2.15 0.01
N ALA A 34 -17.05 -2.06 0.53
CA ALA A 34 -17.57 -3.03 1.48
C ALA A 34 -17.64 -4.45 0.89
N VAL A 35 -18.09 -4.60 -0.36
CA VAL A 35 -18.13 -5.90 -1.05
C VAL A 35 -16.71 -6.46 -1.24
N VAL A 36 -15.76 -5.62 -1.65
CA VAL A 36 -14.38 -6.05 -1.87
C VAL A 36 -13.68 -6.42 -0.56
N PHE A 37 -13.77 -5.57 0.47
CA PHE A 37 -13.02 -5.76 1.73
C PHE A 37 -13.71 -6.66 2.75
N VAL A 38 -15.03 -6.86 2.66
CA VAL A 38 -15.78 -7.72 3.59
C VAL A 38 -16.36 -8.93 2.86
N GLY A 39 -16.95 -8.72 1.68
CA GLY A 39 -17.56 -9.79 0.89
C GLY A 39 -16.55 -10.82 0.38
N VAL A 40 -15.44 -10.38 -0.22
CA VAL A 40 -14.42 -11.29 -0.78
C VAL A 40 -13.74 -12.15 0.29
N PRO A 41 -13.28 -11.61 1.44
CA PRO A 41 -12.66 -12.43 2.48
C PRO A 41 -13.64 -13.41 3.15
N LEU A 42 -14.89 -13.00 3.36
CA LEU A 42 -15.92 -13.89 3.91
C LEU A 42 -16.25 -15.02 2.95
N ALA A 43 -16.40 -14.72 1.65
CA ALA A 43 -16.66 -15.72 0.63
C ALA A 43 -15.47 -16.68 0.41
N ALA A 44 -14.23 -16.20 0.57
CA ALA A 44 -13.04 -17.05 0.55
C ALA A 44 -12.97 -17.97 1.79
N ALA A 45 -13.42 -17.51 2.96
CA ALA A 45 -13.42 -18.28 4.21
C ALA A 45 -14.50 -19.37 4.27
N THR A 46 -15.59 -19.26 3.50
CA THR A 46 -16.70 -20.24 3.47
C THR A 46 -16.73 -21.03 2.16
N PRO A 47 -16.30 -22.31 2.13
CA PRO A 47 -16.24 -23.12 0.91
C PRO A 47 -17.61 -23.37 0.22
N ALA A 48 -18.72 -23.17 0.93
CA ALA A 48 -20.06 -23.53 0.48
C ALA A 48 -20.64 -22.64 -0.65
N ILE A 49 -20.01 -21.50 -0.95
CA ILE A 49 -20.49 -20.52 -1.96
C ILE A 49 -19.79 -20.74 -3.34
N ALA A 50 -18.86 -21.70 -3.43
CA ALA A 50 -17.95 -21.90 -4.56
C ALA A 50 -18.57 -22.66 -5.76
N GLY A 51 -19.71 -22.20 -6.28
CA GLY A 51 -20.32 -22.81 -7.48
C GLY A 51 -19.79 -22.31 -8.82
N ALA A 52 -19.19 -21.12 -8.87
CA ALA A 52 -18.76 -20.48 -10.12
C ALA A 52 -17.58 -19.49 -10.04
N ILE A 53 -17.12 -19.12 -8.83
CA ILE A 53 -16.10 -18.09 -8.62
C ILE A 53 -15.06 -18.59 -7.62
N ASP A 54 -13.78 -18.60 -8.00
CA ASP A 54 -12.66 -18.92 -7.13
C ASP A 54 -12.32 -17.73 -6.21
N PHE A 55 -13.09 -17.55 -5.14
CA PHE A 55 -12.88 -16.46 -4.18
C PHE A 55 -11.47 -16.46 -3.54
N ASN A 56 -10.82 -17.62 -3.47
CA ASN A 56 -9.43 -17.75 -3.02
C ASN A 56 -8.44 -17.04 -3.95
N TYR A 57 -8.63 -17.11 -5.27
CA TYR A 57 -7.79 -16.39 -6.23
C TYR A 57 -8.01 -14.87 -6.12
N TRP A 58 -9.27 -14.43 -6.00
CA TRP A 58 -9.60 -13.02 -5.82
C TRP A 58 -9.01 -12.45 -4.53
N PHE A 59 -9.04 -13.22 -3.45
CA PHE A 59 -8.45 -12.80 -2.18
C PHE A 59 -6.92 -12.78 -2.24
N SER A 60 -6.28 -13.91 -2.52
CA SER A 60 -4.82 -14.05 -2.41
C SER A 60 -4.06 -13.50 -3.62
N GLY A 61 -4.61 -13.63 -4.82
CA GLY A 61 -3.96 -13.22 -6.07
C GLY A 61 -4.22 -11.77 -6.49
N VAL A 62 -5.33 -11.18 -6.03
CA VAL A 62 -5.72 -9.82 -6.44
C VAL A 62 -5.75 -8.87 -5.25
N LEU A 63 -6.58 -9.16 -4.24
CA LEU A 63 -6.85 -8.23 -3.14
C LEU A 63 -5.60 -8.00 -2.27
N ILE A 64 -4.89 -9.05 -1.86
CA ILE A 64 -3.67 -8.92 -1.05
C ILE A 64 -2.59 -8.11 -1.81
N PRO A 65 -2.18 -8.47 -3.04
CA PRO A 65 -1.18 -7.68 -3.79
C PRO A 65 -1.63 -6.25 -4.05
N PHE A 66 -2.91 -6.02 -4.33
CA PHE A 66 -3.46 -4.68 -4.51
C PHE A 66 -3.24 -3.81 -3.26
N LEU A 67 -3.48 -4.34 -2.06
CA LEU A 67 -3.25 -3.62 -0.81
C LEU A 67 -1.76 -3.33 -0.57
N ILE A 68 -0.91 -4.32 -0.84
CA ILE A 68 0.56 -4.18 -0.71
C ILE A 68 1.07 -3.07 -1.65
N PHE A 69 0.69 -3.12 -2.92
CA PHE A 69 1.11 -2.11 -3.90
C PHE A 69 0.47 -0.74 -3.64
N SER A 70 -0.75 -0.68 -3.10
CA SER A 70 -1.36 0.58 -2.68
C SER A 70 -0.57 1.24 -1.54
N LEU A 71 -0.14 0.47 -0.54
CA LEU A 71 0.75 0.97 0.52
C LEU A 71 2.10 1.45 -0.05
N ALA A 72 2.70 0.68 -0.96
CA ALA A 72 3.94 1.08 -1.63
C ALA A 72 3.76 2.37 -2.46
N ALA A 73 2.64 2.52 -3.17
CA ALA A 73 2.31 3.69 -3.97
C ALA A 73 2.07 4.93 -3.09
N LEU A 74 1.42 4.79 -1.93
CA LEU A 74 1.27 5.88 -0.97
C LEU A 74 2.62 6.34 -0.41
N GLY A 75 3.49 5.40 -0.02
CA GLY A 75 4.85 5.73 0.42
C GLY A 75 5.65 6.43 -0.68
N LEU A 76 5.54 5.96 -1.93
CA LEU A 76 6.17 6.60 -3.07
C LEU A 76 5.58 7.99 -3.37
N ASN A 77 4.27 8.19 -3.19
CA ASN A 77 3.61 9.48 -3.39
C ASN A 77 4.09 10.51 -2.37
N ILE A 78 4.33 10.11 -1.12
CA ILE A 78 4.94 10.99 -0.11
C ILE A 78 6.32 11.47 -0.59
N LEU A 79 7.15 10.56 -1.09
CA LEU A 79 8.50 10.89 -1.51
C LEU A 79 8.57 11.70 -2.81
N THR A 80 7.85 11.26 -3.84
CA THR A 80 7.86 11.88 -5.17
C THR A 80 6.96 13.11 -5.24
N GLY A 81 5.78 13.06 -4.63
CA GLY A 81 4.79 14.13 -4.66
C GLY A 81 5.11 15.28 -3.71
N TYR A 82 5.44 14.99 -2.45
CA TYR A 82 5.67 16.05 -1.45
C TYR A 82 7.15 16.46 -1.34
N ALA A 83 8.08 15.51 -1.36
CA ALA A 83 9.52 15.83 -1.26
C ALA A 83 10.19 16.08 -2.63
N GLY A 84 9.51 15.76 -3.75
CA GLY A 84 10.05 15.96 -5.10
C GLY A 84 11.22 15.02 -5.45
N GLN A 85 11.37 13.91 -4.72
CA GLN A 85 12.49 12.97 -4.90
C GLN A 85 12.05 11.72 -5.65
N LEU A 86 12.72 11.42 -6.75
CA LEU A 86 12.51 10.18 -7.49
C LEU A 86 13.17 9.01 -6.75
N SER A 87 12.40 7.93 -6.54
CA SER A 87 12.88 6.68 -5.96
C SER A 87 12.47 5.50 -6.83
N LEU A 88 13.45 4.66 -7.15
CA LEU A 88 13.29 3.39 -7.85
C LEU A 88 13.52 2.20 -6.91
N GLY A 89 13.78 2.46 -5.63
CA GLY A 89 14.13 1.46 -4.62
C GLY A 89 12.99 1.00 -3.72
N THR A 90 11.74 1.36 -4.04
CA THR A 90 10.58 1.15 -3.15
C THR A 90 10.36 -0.32 -2.81
N ALA A 91 10.64 -1.24 -3.74
CA ALA A 91 10.50 -2.68 -3.50
C ALA A 91 11.55 -3.21 -2.51
N ALA A 92 12.72 -2.58 -2.45
CA ALA A 92 13.77 -2.90 -1.48
C ALA A 92 13.28 -2.69 -0.04
N PHE A 93 12.76 -1.50 0.24
CA PHE A 93 12.29 -1.14 1.58
C PHE A 93 11.06 -1.95 1.99
N MET A 94 10.19 -2.27 1.02
CA MET A 94 9.08 -3.20 1.21
C MET A 94 9.58 -4.61 1.60
N ALA A 95 10.61 -5.12 0.92
CA ALA A 95 11.20 -6.42 1.23
C ALA A 95 11.82 -6.46 2.63
N VAL A 96 12.58 -5.42 3.02
CA VAL A 96 13.13 -5.31 4.39
C VAL A 96 12.03 -5.41 5.44
N GLY A 97 10.93 -4.67 5.28
CA GLY A 97 9.81 -4.71 6.22
C GLY A 97 9.16 -6.10 6.27
N ALA A 98 8.91 -6.73 5.12
CA ALA A 98 8.32 -8.06 5.07
C ALA A 98 9.19 -9.12 5.75
N PHE A 99 10.50 -9.13 5.48
CA PHE A 99 11.44 -10.05 6.12
C PHE A 99 11.63 -9.77 7.61
N ALA A 100 11.60 -8.50 8.04
CA ALA A 100 11.66 -8.14 9.44
C ALA A 100 10.43 -8.64 10.20
N ALA A 101 9.21 -8.40 9.68
CA ALA A 101 7.97 -8.90 10.27
C ALA A 101 7.99 -10.43 10.39
N TYR A 102 8.39 -11.12 9.32
CA TYR A 102 8.51 -12.57 9.31
C TYR A 102 9.51 -13.09 10.37
N ASN A 103 10.67 -12.44 10.51
CA ASN A 103 11.66 -12.83 11.52
C ASN A 103 11.19 -12.57 12.95
N PHE A 104 10.44 -11.49 13.20
CA PHE A 104 9.89 -11.22 14.53
C PHE A 104 8.90 -12.30 14.94
N GLU A 105 8.00 -12.72 14.05
CA GLU A 105 7.04 -13.78 14.37
C GLU A 105 7.67 -15.16 14.53
N LEU A 106 8.72 -15.46 13.77
CA LEU A 106 9.42 -16.74 13.92
C LEU A 106 10.25 -16.82 15.21
N ARG A 107 10.91 -15.72 15.60
CA ARG A 107 11.93 -15.74 16.67
C ARG A 107 11.37 -15.31 18.02
N VAL A 108 10.28 -14.55 18.05
CA VAL A 108 9.65 -14.05 19.26
C VAL A 108 8.27 -14.71 19.42
N PRO A 109 8.20 -15.89 20.06
CA PRO A 109 6.92 -16.58 20.20
C PRO A 109 5.95 -15.75 21.04
N GLY A 110 4.74 -15.55 20.52
CA GLY A 110 3.66 -14.85 21.21
C GLY A 110 3.71 -13.32 21.10
N ILE A 111 4.56 -12.75 20.24
CA ILE A 111 4.48 -11.32 19.94
C ILE A 111 3.13 -11.02 19.26
N PRO A 112 2.43 -9.93 19.66
CA PRO A 112 1.22 -9.53 18.96
C PRO A 112 1.54 -9.13 17.51
N MET A 113 0.73 -9.60 16.55
CA MET A 113 0.91 -9.30 15.11
C MET A 113 1.02 -7.80 14.81
N LEU A 114 0.29 -6.96 15.56
CA LEU A 114 0.37 -5.52 15.38
C LEU A 114 1.72 -4.95 15.84
N ALA A 115 2.31 -5.51 16.89
CA ALA A 115 3.63 -5.12 17.38
C ALA A 115 4.72 -5.54 16.40
N SER A 116 4.65 -6.75 15.81
CA SER A 116 5.62 -7.19 14.82
C SER A 116 5.60 -6.31 13.56
N PHE A 117 4.42 -5.86 13.09
CA PHE A 117 4.32 -4.90 11.99
C PHE A 117 4.91 -3.53 12.31
N ILE A 118 4.65 -2.99 13.50
CA ILE A 118 5.24 -1.71 13.90
C ILE A 118 6.77 -1.82 13.96
N LEU A 119 7.29 -2.88 14.60
CA LEU A 119 8.73 -3.12 14.69
C LEU A 119 9.37 -3.32 13.32
N ALA A 120 8.71 -4.05 12.41
CA ALA A 120 9.14 -4.21 11.04
C ALA A 120 9.20 -2.87 10.29
N GLY A 121 8.21 -2.00 10.50
CA GLY A 121 8.21 -0.63 9.98
C GLY A 121 9.38 0.20 10.49
N VAL A 122 9.72 0.07 11.79
CA VAL A 122 10.89 0.73 12.38
C VAL A 122 12.18 0.20 11.76
N VAL A 123 12.32 -1.11 11.56
CA VAL A 123 13.50 -1.71 10.90
C VAL A 123 13.62 -1.20 9.45
N ALA A 124 12.53 -1.18 8.70
CA ALA A 124 12.51 -0.63 7.34
C ALA A 124 12.90 0.86 7.32
N ALA A 125 12.43 1.65 8.27
CA ALA A 125 12.80 3.05 8.43
C ALA A 125 14.28 3.23 8.76
N LEU A 126 14.85 2.40 9.65
CA LEU A 126 16.27 2.46 10.00
C LEU A 126 17.16 2.14 8.79
N ILE A 127 16.84 1.08 8.03
CA ILE A 127 17.54 0.78 6.79
C ILE A 127 17.36 1.93 5.78
N GLY A 128 16.13 2.46 5.67
CA GLY A 128 15.84 3.65 4.88
C GLY A 128 16.71 4.86 5.24
N ILE A 129 16.98 5.09 6.52
CA ILE A 129 17.86 6.17 6.99
C ILE A 129 19.31 5.90 6.58
N VAL A 130 19.80 4.67 6.76
CA VAL A 130 21.18 4.28 6.40
C VAL A 130 21.46 4.49 4.91
N PHE A 131 20.52 4.11 4.03
CA PHE A 131 20.66 4.31 2.58
C PHE A 131 20.22 5.71 2.12
N GLY A 132 19.28 6.33 2.82
CA GLY A 132 18.71 7.63 2.48
C GLY A 132 19.64 8.80 2.79
N LEU A 133 20.30 8.81 3.96
CA LEU A 133 21.21 9.89 4.38
C LEU A 133 22.33 10.17 3.36
N PRO A 134 23.06 9.17 2.84
CA PRO A 134 24.05 9.38 1.78
C PRO A 134 23.40 9.84 0.48
N SER A 135 22.24 9.27 0.13
CA SER A 135 21.53 9.53 -1.11
C SER A 135 21.05 10.99 -1.21
N LEU A 136 20.62 11.60 -0.09
CA LEU A 136 20.22 13.01 -0.01
C LEU A 136 21.33 14.01 -0.41
N ARG A 137 22.60 13.59 -0.41
CA ARG A 137 23.72 14.44 -0.86
C ARG A 137 23.76 14.61 -2.38
N ILE A 138 23.00 13.81 -3.13
CA ILE A 138 22.99 13.78 -4.59
C ILE A 138 21.58 14.17 -5.10
N LYS A 139 21.50 14.89 -6.22
CA LYS A 139 20.23 15.47 -6.72
C LYS A 139 19.70 14.77 -7.97
N GLY A 140 18.38 14.78 -8.11
CA GLY A 140 17.67 14.42 -9.34
C GLY A 140 17.87 12.95 -9.73
N PHE A 141 18.34 12.73 -10.96
CA PHE A 141 18.47 11.38 -11.53
C PHE A 141 19.45 10.48 -10.77
N TYR A 142 20.54 11.05 -10.24
CA TYR A 142 21.53 10.28 -9.48
C TYR A 142 20.97 9.75 -8.16
N LEU A 143 20.00 10.44 -7.56
CA LEU A 143 19.29 9.95 -6.38
C LEU A 143 18.51 8.67 -6.72
N ALA A 144 17.80 8.68 -7.87
CA ALA A 144 17.05 7.51 -8.33
C ALA A 144 17.97 6.30 -8.55
N VAL A 145 19.15 6.52 -9.16
CA VAL A 145 20.16 5.46 -9.36
C VAL A 145 20.66 4.90 -8.01
N ALA A 146 20.89 5.75 -7.00
CA ALA A 146 21.29 5.30 -5.67
C ALA A 146 20.22 4.40 -5.02
N THR A 147 18.93 4.76 -5.15
CA THR A 147 17.84 3.91 -4.63
C THR A 147 17.69 2.59 -5.38
N LEU A 148 17.99 2.57 -6.69
CA LEU A 148 18.02 1.35 -7.49
C LEU A 148 19.18 0.43 -7.06
N ALA A 149 20.35 0.99 -6.76
CA ALA A 149 21.47 0.21 -6.20
C ALA A 149 21.11 -0.39 -4.83
N ALA A 150 20.43 0.38 -3.97
CA ALA A 150 19.92 -0.13 -2.70
C ALA A 150 18.95 -1.31 -2.90
N GLN A 151 18.13 -1.28 -3.96
CA GLN A 151 17.24 -2.39 -4.29
C GLN A 151 17.96 -3.68 -4.60
N PHE A 152 18.96 -3.65 -5.48
CA PHE A 152 19.73 -4.86 -5.77
C PHE A 152 20.51 -5.35 -4.56
N PHE A 153 21.09 -4.44 -3.78
CA PHE A 153 21.84 -4.81 -2.58
C PHE A 153 20.95 -5.48 -1.52
N VAL A 154 19.78 -4.92 -1.23
CA VAL A 154 18.85 -5.49 -0.24
C VAL A 154 18.39 -6.88 -0.66
N VAL A 155 18.03 -7.06 -1.93
CA VAL A 155 17.62 -8.38 -2.42
C VAL A 155 18.76 -9.38 -2.28
N TRP A 156 19.98 -9.01 -2.70
CA TRP A 156 21.17 -9.86 -2.52
C TRP A 156 21.47 -10.20 -1.06
N ALA A 157 21.27 -9.25 -0.14
CA ALA A 157 21.51 -9.47 1.28
C ALA A 157 20.47 -10.39 1.95
N LEU A 158 19.28 -10.53 1.35
CA LEU A 158 18.17 -11.34 1.88
C LEU A 158 18.12 -12.76 1.29
N THR A 159 18.78 -13.00 0.14
CA THR A 159 18.87 -14.31 -0.53
C THR A 159 20.17 -15.02 -0.20
#